data_AF-A8T0I4-F1
#
_entry.id   AF-A8T0I4-F1
#
_cell.length_a   1.000
_cell.length_b   1.000
_cell.length_c   1.000
_cell.angle_alpha   90.00
_cell.angle_beta   90.00
_cell.angle_gamma   90.00
#
_symmetry.space_group_name_H-M   'P 1'
#
loop_
_entity.id
_entity.type
_entity.pdbx_description
1 polymer ?
#
loop_
_entity_poly.entity_id
_entity_poly.type
_entity_poly.pdbx_seq_one_letter_code
_entity_poly.pdbx_strand_id
1 'polypeptide(L)'
;MNEKQLESIKRKNAWLHDLVEVEFPTKESLEGREIYTRMLEEQSYRVVEKSSLLEKECHLVSEDIFLVDFHRLTVMFSILQSQRWSDKHEQEMIVEYLTQIILTPEFELYVGFEEGEAIGAAIVSQYEGNTVITDTVTSHNLDKVQFVSDLATKLNAEQKLSETVVLEN
;
A
#
# COMPACT_ATOMS: atom_id res chain seq x y z
N MET A 1 11.18 3.76 16.14
CA MET A 1 11.44 4.34 14.80
C MET A 1 12.33 5.54 14.94
N ASN A 2 13.21 5.77 13.97
CA ASN A 2 14.05 6.96 13.89
C ASN A 2 13.38 8.07 13.04
N GLU A 3 14.01 9.24 12.99
CA GLU A 3 13.51 10.41 12.24
C GLU A 3 13.29 10.13 10.75
N LYS A 4 14.20 9.39 10.10
CA LYS A 4 14.13 9.05 8.68
C LYS A 4 12.93 8.15 8.36
N GLN A 5 12.67 7.17 9.23
CA GLN A 5 11.54 6.25 9.10
C GLN A 5 10.21 6.98 9.27
N LEU A 6 10.13 7.90 10.23
CA LEU A 6 8.96 8.77 10.41
C LEU A 6 8.74 9.68 9.20
N GLU A 7 9.81 10.26 8.67
CA GLU A 7 9.74 11.14 7.51
C GLU A 7 9.27 10.40 6.25
N SER A 8 9.73 9.16 6.05
CA SER A 8 9.27 8.34 4.92
C SER A 8 7.75 8.09 4.95
N ILE A 9 7.19 7.83 6.14
CA ILE A 9 5.73 7.67 6.31
C ILE A 9 5.01 8.99 6.03
N LYS A 10 5.52 10.11 6.57
CA LYS A 10 4.93 11.44 6.36
C LYS A 10 4.90 11.82 4.88
N ARG A 11 5.98 11.57 4.14
CA ARG A 11 6.04 11.81 2.68
C ARG A 11 4.95 11.05 1.94
N LYS A 12 4.77 9.75 2.26
CA LYS A 12 3.71 8.93 1.65
C LYS A 12 2.31 9.45 1.99
N ASN A 13 2.07 9.81 3.26
CA ASN A 13 0.77 10.34 3.68
C ASN A 13 0.47 11.70 3.05
N ALA A 14 1.47 12.58 2.94
CA ALA A 14 1.34 13.87 2.25
C ALA A 14 1.01 13.67 0.77
N TRP A 15 1.71 12.76 0.09
CA TRP A 15 1.43 12.44 -1.32
C TRP A 15 -0.02 12.00 -1.55
N LEU A 16 -0.55 11.11 -0.71
CA LEU A 16 -1.96 10.70 -0.81
C LEU A 16 -2.91 11.86 -0.50
N HIS A 17 -2.65 12.61 0.56
CA HIS A 17 -3.46 13.77 0.93
C HIS A 17 -3.61 14.79 -0.22
N ASP A 18 -2.54 14.98 -0.99
CA ASP A 18 -2.46 15.99 -2.05
C ASP A 18 -3.14 15.56 -3.37
N LEU A 19 -3.63 14.32 -3.48
CA LEU A 19 -4.31 13.82 -4.69
C LEU A 19 -5.51 14.67 -5.11
N VAL A 20 -6.17 15.32 -4.15
CA VAL A 20 -7.38 16.13 -4.36
C VAL A 20 -7.12 17.63 -4.21
N GLU A 21 -5.86 18.05 -4.04
CA GLU A 21 -5.46 19.46 -4.04
C GLU A 21 -5.32 19.96 -5.50
N VAL A 22 -6.44 19.90 -6.23
CA VAL A 22 -6.57 20.29 -7.63
C VAL A 22 -7.62 21.41 -7.78
N GLU A 23 -7.73 21.99 -8.97
CA GLU A 23 -8.63 23.13 -9.22
C GLU A 23 -10.11 22.79 -8.99
N PHE A 24 -10.51 21.56 -9.28
CA PHE A 24 -11.90 21.10 -9.21
C PHE A 24 -12.02 19.66 -8.67
N PRO A 25 -11.78 19.42 -7.37
CA PRO A 25 -11.98 18.09 -6.78
C PRO A 25 -13.48 17.77 -6.69
N THR A 26 -13.82 16.49 -6.80
CA THR A 26 -15.20 16.02 -6.52
C THR A 26 -15.45 16.06 -5.01
N LYS A 27 -16.72 16.15 -4.60
CA LYS A 27 -17.05 16.15 -3.16
C LYS A 27 -16.74 14.80 -2.54
N GLU A 28 -16.96 13.76 -3.32
CA GLU A 28 -16.75 12.36 -3.00
C GLU A 28 -15.26 12.06 -2.78
N SER A 29 -14.35 12.58 -3.62
CA SER A 29 -12.90 12.43 -3.39
C SER A 29 -12.42 13.20 -2.16
N LEU A 30 -12.99 14.38 -1.86
CA LEU A 30 -12.68 15.12 -0.64
C LEU A 30 -13.11 14.35 0.61
N GLU A 31 -14.32 13.79 0.60
CA GLU A 31 -14.82 12.94 1.68
C GLU A 31 -13.99 11.66 1.83
N GLY A 32 -13.64 11.00 0.73
CA GLY A 32 -12.77 9.82 0.73
C GLY A 32 -11.39 10.12 1.33
N ARG A 33 -10.81 11.29 1.07
CA ARG A 33 -9.57 11.73 1.72
C ARG A 33 -9.74 11.87 3.24
N GLU A 34 -10.83 12.47 3.70
CA GLU A 34 -11.09 12.63 5.14
C GLU A 34 -11.23 11.27 5.84
N ILE A 35 -11.97 10.34 5.24
CA ILE A 35 -12.12 8.96 5.72
C ILE A 35 -10.76 8.26 5.78
N TYR A 36 -9.98 8.36 4.70
CA TYR A 36 -8.66 7.76 4.62
C TYR A 36 -7.69 8.33 5.67
N THR A 37 -7.71 9.66 5.85
CA THR A 37 -6.84 10.35 6.82
C THR A 37 -7.14 9.94 8.25
N ARG A 38 -8.42 9.75 8.60
CA ARG A 38 -8.82 9.25 9.92
C ARG A 38 -8.24 7.87 10.23
N MET A 39 -8.22 6.98 9.23
CA MET A 39 -7.59 5.65 9.38
C MET A 39 -6.08 5.76 9.63
N LEU A 40 -5.39 6.71 8.98
CA LEU A 40 -3.96 6.93 9.19
C LEU A 40 -3.62 7.37 10.63
N GLU A 41 -4.52 8.08 11.31
CA GLU A 41 -4.33 8.52 12.69
C GLU A 41 -4.31 7.36 13.70
N GLU A 42 -5.01 6.27 13.37
CA GLU A 42 -5.08 5.04 14.17
C GLU A 42 -3.98 4.04 13.81
N GLN A 43 -3.25 4.29 12.72
CA GLN A 43 -2.27 3.37 12.17
C GLN A 43 -1.01 3.34 13.05
N SER A 44 -0.50 2.13 13.28
CA SER A 44 0.76 1.93 13.98
C SER A 44 1.76 1.21 13.08
N TYR A 45 3.05 1.43 13.37
CA TYR A 45 4.13 0.93 12.55
C TYR A 45 5.15 0.17 13.39
N ARG A 46 5.80 -0.81 12.76
CA ARG A 46 6.93 -1.54 13.34
C ARG A 46 8.10 -1.56 12.37
N VAL A 47 9.30 -1.67 12.93
CA VAL A 47 10.54 -1.83 12.15
C VAL A 47 10.96 -3.28 12.24
N VAL A 48 11.30 -3.88 11.10
CA VAL A 48 11.78 -5.25 11.00
C VAL A 48 13.04 -5.30 10.14
N GLU A 49 13.86 -6.32 10.40
CA GLU A 49 15.03 -6.62 9.58
C GLU A 49 14.59 -7.38 8.32
N LYS A 50 15.25 -7.08 7.21
CA LYS A 50 15.04 -7.74 5.92
C LYS A 50 15.04 -9.27 6.02
N SER A 51 15.99 -9.86 6.75
CA SER A 51 16.09 -11.32 6.89
C SER A 51 14.80 -11.94 7.44
N SER A 52 14.13 -11.27 8.39
CA SER A 52 12.89 -11.78 9.00
C SER A 52 11.72 -11.90 8.03
N LEU A 53 11.75 -11.15 6.91
CA LEU A 53 10.75 -11.20 5.85
C LEU A 53 11.10 -12.21 4.74
N LEU A 54 12.37 -12.61 4.64
CA LEU A 54 12.86 -13.53 3.61
C LEU A 54 12.97 -14.97 4.10
N GLU A 55 12.75 -15.22 5.40
CA GLU A 55 12.81 -16.56 6.01
C GLU A 55 11.53 -17.39 5.79
N LYS A 56 10.41 -16.76 5.42
CA LYS A 56 9.14 -17.48 5.21
C LYS A 56 9.06 -18.10 3.82
N GLU A 57 8.39 -19.25 3.73
CA GLU A 57 8.01 -19.82 2.44
C GLU A 57 6.99 -18.90 1.74
N CYS A 58 7.13 -18.75 0.43
CA CYS A 58 6.25 -17.90 -0.36
C CYS A 58 4.90 -18.58 -0.60
N HIS A 59 3.81 -17.83 -0.40
CA HIS A 59 2.47 -18.27 -0.83
C HIS A 59 2.21 -17.82 -2.28
N LEU A 60 2.42 -16.53 -2.54
CA LEU A 60 2.43 -15.96 -3.90
C LEU A 60 3.85 -15.95 -4.47
N VAL A 61 4.00 -16.35 -5.73
CA VAL A 61 5.26 -16.17 -6.45
C VAL A 61 5.41 -14.72 -6.94
N SER A 62 6.64 -14.30 -7.24
CA SER A 62 6.94 -12.90 -7.59
C SER A 62 6.24 -12.42 -8.87
N GLU A 63 5.91 -13.36 -9.76
CA GLU A 63 5.16 -13.13 -11.00
C GLU A 63 3.67 -12.84 -10.76
N ASP A 64 3.14 -13.26 -9.62
CA ASP A 64 1.74 -13.03 -9.25
C ASP A 64 1.53 -11.70 -8.51
N ILE A 65 2.61 -10.98 -8.21
CA ILE A 65 2.58 -9.64 -7.59
C ILE A 65 3.01 -8.60 -8.62
N PHE A 66 2.08 -7.74 -8.99
CA PHE A 66 2.26 -6.76 -10.07
C PHE A 66 2.45 -5.36 -9.50
N LEU A 67 3.41 -4.63 -10.07
CA LEU A 67 3.48 -3.17 -9.93
C LEU A 67 2.28 -2.56 -10.67
N VAL A 68 1.58 -1.63 -10.03
CA VAL A 68 0.48 -0.90 -10.67
C VAL A 68 1.06 0.13 -11.64
N ASP A 69 0.88 -0.10 -12.93
CA ASP A 69 1.39 0.75 -14.02
C ASP A 69 0.29 1.23 -14.98
N PHE A 70 -0.96 0.79 -14.82
CA PHE A 70 -2.11 1.26 -15.58
C PHE A 70 -3.40 1.33 -14.75
N HIS A 71 -4.36 2.07 -15.29
CA HIS A 71 -5.61 2.43 -14.61
C HIS A 71 -6.38 1.24 -14.00
N ARG A 72 -6.54 0.13 -14.72
CA ARG A 72 -7.28 -1.03 -14.20
C ARG A 72 -6.63 -1.66 -12.96
N LEU A 73 -5.29 -1.64 -12.85
CA LEU A 73 -4.61 -2.06 -11.61
C LEU A 73 -4.80 -1.03 -10.49
N THR A 74 -4.83 0.27 -10.80
CA THR A 74 -5.18 1.31 -9.83
C THR A 74 -6.58 1.09 -9.27
N VAL A 75 -7.56 0.79 -10.13
CA VAL A 75 -8.93 0.47 -9.70
C VAL A 75 -8.97 -0.77 -8.80
N MET A 76 -8.26 -1.84 -9.17
CA MET A 76 -8.18 -3.06 -8.33
C MET A 76 -7.54 -2.77 -6.97
N PHE A 77 -6.48 -1.97 -6.94
CA PHE A 77 -5.86 -1.49 -5.72
C PHE A 77 -6.87 -0.71 -4.84
N SER A 78 -7.60 0.24 -5.44
CA SER A 78 -8.59 1.04 -4.71
C SER A 78 -9.74 0.19 -4.15
N ILE A 79 -10.21 -0.80 -4.91
CA ILE A 79 -11.25 -1.74 -4.46
C ILE A 79 -10.76 -2.61 -3.31
N LEU A 80 -9.54 -3.15 -3.39
CA LEU A 80 -8.97 -3.92 -2.28
C LEU A 80 -8.82 -3.06 -1.02
N GLN A 81 -8.29 -1.85 -1.18
CA GLN A 81 -8.10 -0.92 -0.07
C GLN A 81 -9.42 -0.54 0.61
N SER A 82 -10.49 -0.33 -0.16
CA SER A 82 -11.78 0.04 0.43
C SER A 82 -12.35 -1.04 1.36
N GLN A 83 -11.97 -2.31 1.19
CA GLN A 83 -12.41 -3.41 2.06
C GLN A 83 -11.97 -3.27 3.52
N ARG A 84 -11.05 -2.34 3.83
CA ARG A 84 -10.68 -2.01 5.21
C ARG A 84 -11.81 -1.32 5.99
N TRP A 85 -12.82 -0.78 5.29
CA TRP A 85 -13.99 -0.14 5.90
C TRP A 85 -15.22 -1.05 5.82
N SER A 86 -16.02 -1.06 6.89
CA SER A 86 -17.25 -1.88 6.95
C SER A 86 -18.48 -1.18 6.36
N ASP A 87 -18.47 0.15 6.31
CA ASP A 87 -19.57 0.94 5.76
C ASP A 87 -19.46 1.04 4.24
N LYS A 88 -20.58 0.80 3.54
CA LYS A 88 -20.62 0.75 2.08
C LYS A 88 -20.41 2.12 1.45
N HIS A 89 -20.89 3.19 2.09
CA HIS A 89 -20.67 4.55 1.60
C HIS A 89 -19.21 4.92 1.78
N GLU A 90 -18.59 4.63 2.93
CA GLU A 90 -17.15 4.82 3.13
C GLU A 90 -16.31 4.05 2.09
N GLN A 91 -16.70 2.81 1.78
CA GLN A 91 -16.05 2.04 0.71
C GLN A 91 -16.09 2.75 -0.64
N GLU A 92 -17.26 3.24 -1.04
CA GLU A 92 -17.46 3.97 -2.29
C GLU A 92 -16.63 5.26 -2.34
N MET A 93 -16.57 6.01 -1.24
CA MET A 93 -15.77 7.23 -1.14
C MET A 93 -14.26 6.93 -1.22
N ILE A 94 -13.80 5.84 -0.59
CA ILE A 94 -12.39 5.42 -0.67
C ILE A 94 -12.02 5.00 -2.09
N VAL A 95 -12.90 4.29 -2.80
CA VAL A 95 -12.66 3.94 -4.20
C VAL A 95 -12.56 5.21 -5.06
N GLU A 96 -13.50 6.14 -4.92
CA GLU A 96 -13.50 7.39 -5.67
C GLU A 96 -12.24 8.24 -5.39
N TYR A 97 -11.78 8.28 -4.13
CA TYR A 97 -10.56 8.99 -3.76
C TYR A 97 -9.28 8.32 -4.29
N LEU A 98 -9.10 7.01 -4.05
CA LEU A 98 -7.86 6.31 -4.43
C LEU A 98 -7.75 6.08 -5.94
N THR A 99 -8.85 6.14 -6.70
CA THR A 99 -8.79 6.07 -8.17
C THR A 99 -8.24 7.36 -8.80
N GLN A 100 -8.13 8.46 -8.03
CA GLN A 100 -7.45 9.69 -8.45
C GLN A 100 -5.91 9.58 -8.36
N ILE A 101 -5.36 8.46 -7.90
CA ILE A 101 -3.90 8.28 -7.79
C ILE A 101 -3.22 8.52 -9.14
N ILE A 102 -2.31 9.49 -9.13
CA ILE A 102 -1.35 9.69 -10.22
C ILE A 102 -0.09 8.90 -9.85
N LEU A 103 0.20 7.87 -10.64
CA LEU A 103 1.34 6.98 -10.41
C LEU A 103 2.65 7.75 -10.48
N THR A 104 3.54 7.47 -9.52
CA THR A 104 4.86 8.08 -9.41
C THR A 104 5.87 7.00 -8.98
N PRO A 105 7.13 7.05 -9.47
CA PRO A 105 8.15 6.10 -9.06
C PRO A 105 8.54 6.21 -7.57
N GLU A 106 8.17 7.29 -6.88
CA GLU A 106 8.47 7.46 -5.44
C GLU A 106 7.59 6.59 -4.53
N PHE A 107 6.36 6.32 -4.96
CA PHE A 107 5.36 5.57 -4.21
C PHE A 107 4.77 4.52 -5.14
N GLU A 108 5.32 3.32 -5.08
CA GLU A 108 4.94 2.19 -5.92
C GLU A 108 3.75 1.46 -5.28
N LEU A 109 2.69 1.20 -6.05
CA LEU A 109 1.56 0.40 -5.59
C LEU A 109 1.75 -1.02 -6.12
N TYR A 110 1.44 -2.02 -5.31
CA TYR A 110 1.50 -3.42 -5.70
C TYR A 110 0.16 -4.09 -5.50
N VAL A 111 -0.20 -5.01 -6.41
CA VAL A 111 -1.37 -5.87 -6.30
C VAL A 111 -0.96 -7.32 -6.55
N GLY A 112 -1.27 -8.21 -5.60
CA GLY A 112 -1.08 -9.65 -5.70
C GLY A 112 -2.33 -10.35 -6.21
N PHE A 113 -2.14 -11.38 -7.02
CA PHE A 113 -3.21 -12.18 -7.59
C PHE A 113 -3.09 -13.65 -7.21
N GLU A 114 -4.23 -14.32 -7.05
CA GLU A 114 -4.32 -15.77 -6.96
C GLU A 114 -5.49 -16.22 -7.84
N GLU A 115 -5.25 -17.19 -8.73
CA GLU A 115 -6.26 -17.70 -9.66
C GLU A 115 -6.98 -16.63 -10.51
N GLY A 116 -6.32 -15.48 -10.76
CA GLY A 116 -6.86 -14.36 -11.53
C GLY A 116 -7.70 -13.36 -10.72
N GLU A 117 -7.85 -13.56 -9.42
CA GLU A 117 -8.47 -12.62 -8.48
C GLU A 117 -7.40 -11.79 -7.75
N ALA A 118 -7.66 -10.51 -7.54
CA ALA A 118 -6.77 -9.66 -6.75
C ALA A 118 -6.99 -9.95 -5.27
N ILE A 119 -5.95 -10.40 -4.57
CA ILE A 119 -6.06 -10.87 -3.18
C ILE A 119 -5.21 -10.11 -2.16
N GLY A 120 -4.35 -9.22 -2.62
CA GLY A 120 -3.50 -8.41 -1.76
C GLY A 120 -3.09 -7.12 -2.43
N ALA A 121 -2.93 -6.06 -1.65
CA ALA A 121 -2.41 -4.79 -2.13
C ALA A 121 -1.55 -4.11 -1.07
N ALA A 122 -0.57 -3.32 -1.49
CA ALA A 122 0.30 -2.54 -0.62
C ALA A 122 0.88 -1.32 -1.36
N ILE A 123 1.29 -0.31 -0.60
CA ILE A 123 2.12 0.80 -1.08
C ILE A 123 3.55 0.59 -0.56
N VAL A 124 4.51 0.74 -1.47
CA VAL A 124 5.93 0.63 -1.19
C VAL A 124 6.62 1.95 -1.52
N SER A 125 7.43 2.45 -0.61
CA SER A 125 8.33 3.58 -0.88
C SER A 125 9.71 3.33 -0.32
N GLN A 126 10.70 4.03 -0.88
CA GLN A 126 12.08 3.97 -0.42
C GLN A 126 12.55 5.36 0.01
N TYR A 127 13.20 5.43 1.17
CA TYR A 127 13.76 6.68 1.67
C TYR A 127 14.98 6.45 2.55
N GLU A 128 16.10 7.05 2.15
CA GLU A 128 17.38 7.03 2.87
C GLU A 128 17.78 5.66 3.43
N GLY A 129 17.69 4.61 2.61
CA GLY A 129 18.05 3.24 2.99
C GLY A 129 17.01 2.51 3.83
N ASN A 130 15.77 2.98 3.87
CA ASN A 130 14.63 2.26 4.43
C ASN A 130 13.64 1.94 3.30
N THR A 131 13.08 0.74 3.36
CA THR A 131 11.89 0.39 2.57
C THR A 131 10.68 0.48 3.49
N VAL A 132 9.63 1.19 3.06
CA VAL A 132 8.38 1.28 3.81
C VAL A 132 7.31 0.54 3.03
N ILE A 133 6.68 -0.44 3.67
CA ILE A 133 5.55 -1.19 3.14
C ILE A 133 4.34 -0.85 4.02
N THR A 134 3.40 -0.11 3.47
CA THR A 134 2.17 0.31 4.16
C THR A 134 0.96 -0.01 3.31
N ASP A 135 -0.20 0.40 3.81
CA ASP A 135 -1.46 0.29 3.10
C ASP A 135 -1.71 -1.16 2.68
N THR A 136 -1.29 -2.07 3.56
CA THR A 136 -1.31 -3.49 3.27
C THR A 136 -2.68 -4.04 3.62
N VAL A 137 -3.37 -4.49 2.60
CA VAL A 137 -4.66 -5.17 2.70
C VAL A 137 -4.56 -6.51 2.01
N THR A 138 -5.22 -7.50 2.60
CA THR A 138 -5.44 -8.80 1.97
C THR A 138 -6.92 -9.12 2.00
N SER A 139 -7.37 -9.85 1.00
CA SER A 139 -8.69 -10.48 0.99
C SER A 139 -8.53 -11.99 1.07
N HIS A 140 -9.65 -12.70 1.25
CA HIS A 140 -9.67 -14.16 1.45
C HIS A 140 -8.87 -14.60 2.69
N ASN A 141 -8.35 -15.82 2.68
CA ASN A 141 -7.58 -16.41 3.78
C ASN A 141 -6.08 -16.09 3.71
N LEU A 142 -5.65 -15.14 2.87
CA LEU A 142 -4.25 -14.73 2.81
C LEU A 142 -3.93 -13.83 4.01
N ASP A 143 -3.00 -14.29 4.84
CA ASP A 143 -2.53 -13.52 5.98
C ASP A 143 -1.73 -12.29 5.53
N LYS A 144 -1.97 -11.15 6.17
CA LYS A 144 -1.27 -9.88 5.89
C LYS A 144 0.26 -10.04 6.01
N VAL A 145 0.73 -10.79 7.00
CA VAL A 145 2.18 -11.02 7.19
C VAL A 145 2.73 -11.91 6.08
N GLN A 146 1.94 -12.85 5.57
CA GLN A 146 2.34 -13.66 4.42
C GLN A 146 2.47 -12.81 3.16
N PHE A 147 1.48 -11.98 2.84
CA PHE A 147 1.54 -11.09 1.67
C PHE A 147 2.74 -10.13 1.73
N VAL A 148 3.04 -9.55 2.89
CA VAL A 148 4.23 -8.71 3.08
C VAL A 148 5.52 -9.49 2.84
N SER A 149 5.59 -10.75 3.23
CA SER A 149 6.75 -11.62 2.98
C SER A 149 6.94 -11.91 1.49
N ASP A 150 5.86 -12.22 0.79
CA ASP A 150 5.89 -12.51 -0.65
C ASP A 150 6.30 -11.25 -1.43
N LEU A 151 5.73 -10.09 -1.07
CA LEU A 151 6.11 -8.79 -1.63
C LEU A 151 7.57 -8.45 -1.32
N ALA A 152 8.04 -8.69 -0.09
CA ALA A 152 9.45 -8.47 0.27
C ALA A 152 10.38 -9.34 -0.58
N THR A 153 10.01 -10.59 -0.85
CA THR A 153 10.78 -11.49 -1.71
C THR A 153 10.90 -10.93 -3.13
N LYS A 154 9.81 -10.46 -3.72
CA LYS A 154 9.81 -9.77 -5.01
C LYS A 154 10.71 -8.53 -4.99
N LEU A 155 10.52 -7.64 -4.02
CA LEU A 155 11.32 -6.41 -3.89
C LEU A 155 12.82 -6.73 -3.72
N ASN A 156 13.16 -7.79 -3.02
CA ASN A 156 14.55 -8.22 -2.86
C ASN A 156 15.15 -8.71 -4.19
N ALA A 157 14.40 -9.50 -4.97
CA ALA A 157 14.83 -9.93 -6.31
C ALA A 157 15.05 -8.73 -7.26
N GLU A 158 14.25 -7.68 -7.09
CA GLU A 158 14.37 -6.41 -7.83
C GLU A 158 15.41 -5.43 -7.24
N GLN A 159 16.13 -5.81 -6.18
CA GLN A 159 17.10 -4.96 -5.46
C GLN A 159 16.48 -3.66 -4.88
N LYS A 160 15.18 -3.70 -4.55
CA LYS A 160 14.38 -2.61 -3.97
C LYS A 160 14.14 -2.75 -2.46
N LEU A 161 14.57 -3.87 -1.86
CA LEU A 161 14.41 -4.12 -0.43
C LEU A 161 15.68 -3.74 0.35
N SER A 162 15.56 -2.71 1.18
CA SER A 162 16.59 -2.26 2.11
C SER A 162 16.73 -3.21 3.30
N GLU A 163 17.86 -3.15 4.01
CA GLU A 163 18.09 -3.97 5.21
C GLU A 163 17.07 -3.69 6.32
N THR A 164 16.67 -2.43 6.45
CA THR A 164 15.63 -2.01 7.41
C THR A 164 14.31 -1.77 6.68
N VAL A 165 13.26 -2.44 7.14
CA VAL A 165 11.91 -2.35 6.58
C VAL A 165 10.94 -1.83 7.62
N VAL A 166 10.14 -0.83 7.25
CA VAL A 166 9.06 -0.29 8.08
C VAL A 166 7.74 -0.85 7.58
N LEU A 167 6.99 -1.48 8.48
CA LEU A 167 5.70 -2.09 8.17
C LEU A 167 4.57 -1.38 8.92
N GLU A 168 3.45 -1.21 8.25
CA GLU A 168 2.15 -1.01 8.90
C GLU A 168 1.76 -2.29 9.69
N ASN A 169 1.26 -2.11 10.91
CA ASN A 169 0.64 -3.20 11.70
C ASN A 169 -0.77 -3.52 11.21
#